data_AF-F3KBW8-F1
#
_entry.id   AF-F3KBW8-F1
#
_cell.length_a   1.000
_cell.length_b   1.000
_cell.length_c   1.000
_cell.angle_alpha   90.00
_cell.angle_beta   90.00
_cell.angle_gamma   90.00
#
_symmetry.space_group_name_H-M   'P 1'
#
loop_
_entity.id
_entity.type
_entity.pdbx_description
1 polymer ?
#
loop_
_entity_poly.entity_id
_entity_poly.type
_entity_poly.pdbx_seq_one_letter_code
_entity_poly.pdbx_strand_id
1 'polypeptide(L)'
;MLDEANTFSRNCNPDSVDLEALEEAEDIAELKQLVENHLQYTGSAVAKRLLANWEHSLSQFVKVMPVEYKRVLEEKNNPATSANHKNSTLKQSA
;
A
#
# COMPACT_ATOMS: atom_id res chain seq x y z
N MET A 1 -4.69 -5.95 -1.81
CA MET A 1 -5.63 -7.00 -1.39
C MET A 1 -6.39 -7.49 -2.61
N LEU A 2 -6.50 -8.80 -2.86
CA LEU A 2 -7.37 -9.31 -3.93
C LEU A 2 -8.83 -9.29 -3.46
N ASP A 3 -9.71 -8.60 -4.20
CA ASP A 3 -11.15 -8.47 -3.92
C ASP A 3 -11.98 -8.77 -5.19
N GLU A 4 -12.05 -10.05 -5.56
CA GLU A 4 -12.78 -10.50 -6.77
C GLU A 4 -14.29 -10.17 -6.71
N ALA A 5 -14.85 -9.95 -5.52
CA ALA A 5 -16.29 -9.71 -5.30
C ALA A 5 -16.66 -8.25 -5.00
N ASN A 6 -15.68 -7.33 -4.95
CA ASN A 6 -15.88 -5.93 -4.51
C ASN A 6 -16.60 -5.81 -3.15
N THR A 7 -16.30 -6.73 -2.22
CA THR A 7 -16.95 -6.77 -0.90
C THR A 7 -16.05 -6.29 0.23
N PHE A 8 -14.78 -6.01 -0.05
CA PHE A 8 -13.79 -5.71 0.98
C PHE A 8 -14.13 -4.43 1.76
N SER A 9 -14.73 -3.43 1.12
CA SER A 9 -15.19 -2.19 1.77
C SER A 9 -16.16 -2.41 2.93
N ARG A 10 -16.95 -3.49 2.88
CA ARG A 10 -17.87 -3.87 3.96
C ARG A 10 -17.17 -4.62 5.10
N ASN A 11 -16.04 -5.26 4.80
CA ASN A 11 -15.31 -6.13 5.73
C ASN A 11 -14.09 -5.44 6.35
N CYS A 12 -13.77 -4.21 5.96
CA CYS A 12 -12.67 -3.42 6.51
C CYS A 12 -13.12 -2.52 7.66
N ASN A 13 -12.16 -2.10 8.51
CA ASN A 13 -12.39 -1.07 9.52
C ASN A 13 -12.13 0.32 8.92
N PRO A 14 -13.18 1.10 8.57
CA PRO A 14 -13.01 2.37 7.88
C PRO A 14 -12.37 3.46 8.75
N ASP A 15 -12.40 3.34 10.07
CA ASP A 15 -11.85 4.36 10.98
C ASP A 15 -10.32 4.44 10.95
N SER A 16 -9.65 3.40 10.46
CA SER A 16 -8.20 3.23 10.56
C SER A 16 -7.50 2.95 9.25
N VAL A 17 -8.26 2.72 8.17
CA VAL A 17 -7.73 2.22 6.91
C VAL A 17 -8.46 2.88 5.74
N ASP A 18 -7.67 3.45 4.83
CA ASP A 18 -8.11 3.91 3.52
C ASP A 18 -8.01 2.78 2.50
N LEU A 19 -9.01 2.72 1.61
CA LEU A 19 -9.03 1.84 0.44
C LEU A 19 -8.82 2.68 -0.82
N GLU A 20 -7.80 2.33 -1.58
CA GLU A 20 -7.39 3.05 -2.78
C GLU A 20 -7.28 2.10 -3.98
N ALA A 21 -7.42 2.64 -5.18
CA ALA A 21 -7.08 1.91 -6.40
C ALA A 21 -5.56 1.76 -6.50
N LEU A 22 -5.10 0.65 -7.09
CA LEU A 22 -3.68 0.40 -7.30
C LEU A 22 -3.25 0.99 -8.66
N GLU A 23 -2.82 2.25 -8.66
CA GLU A 23 -2.48 3.00 -9.88
C GLU A 23 -0.96 3.27 -10.02
N GLU A 24 -0.23 3.30 -8.90
CA GLU A 24 1.19 3.62 -8.88
C GLU A 24 2.04 2.50 -9.49
N ALA A 25 2.86 2.85 -10.49
CA ALA A 25 3.65 1.87 -11.24
C ALA A 25 4.63 1.06 -10.37
N GLU A 26 5.20 1.69 -9.34
CA GLU A 26 6.10 1.03 -8.39
C GLU A 26 5.35 -0.03 -7.56
N ASP A 27 4.19 0.32 -7.01
CA ASP A 27 3.36 -0.61 -6.24
C ASP A 27 2.87 -1.79 -7.11
N ILE A 28 2.50 -1.51 -8.37
CA ILE A 28 2.06 -2.55 -9.31
C ILE A 28 3.22 -3.52 -9.61
N ALA A 29 4.42 -3.00 -9.83
CA ALA A 29 5.61 -3.82 -10.10
C ALA A 29 5.98 -4.67 -8.88
N GLU A 30 5.97 -4.09 -7.68
CA GLU A 30 6.22 -4.81 -6.43
C GLU A 30 5.18 -5.92 -6.22
N LEU A 31 3.89 -5.60 -6.37
CA LEU A 31 2.82 -6.58 -6.23
C LEU A 31 3.00 -7.75 -7.21
N LYS A 32 3.30 -7.45 -8.47
CA LYS A 32 3.53 -8.48 -9.49
C LYS A 32 4.68 -9.41 -9.09
N GLN A 33 5.80 -8.83 -8.64
CA GLN A 33 6.96 -9.61 -8.19
C GLN A 33 6.61 -10.50 -6.99
N LEU A 34 5.81 -10.01 -6.03
CA LEU A 34 5.34 -10.81 -4.90
C LEU A 34 4.46 -11.99 -5.34
N VAL A 35 3.58 -11.78 -6.32
CA VAL A 35 2.72 -12.83 -6.87
C VAL A 35 3.55 -13.86 -7.65
N GLU A 36 4.53 -13.43 -8.43
CA GLU A 36 5.49 -14.30 -9.15
C GLU A 36 6.29 -15.16 -8.18
N ASN A 37 6.86 -14.55 -7.14
CA ASN A 37 7.57 -15.25 -6.08
C ASN A 37 6.65 -16.26 -5.37
N HIS A 38 5.42 -15.86 -5.05
CA HIS A 38 4.46 -16.77 -4.43
C HIS A 38 4.14 -17.97 -5.34
N LEU A 39 3.95 -17.77 -6.65
CA LEU A 39 3.80 -18.87 -7.60
C LEU A 39 5.03 -19.78 -7.61
N GLN A 40 6.23 -19.21 -7.68
CA GLN A 40 7.47 -19.98 -7.71
C GLN A 40 7.66 -20.84 -6.45
N TYR A 41 7.38 -20.28 -5.27
CA TYR A 41 7.63 -20.98 -4.00
C TYR A 41 6.52 -21.94 -3.60
N THR A 42 5.28 -21.75 -4.08
CA THR A 42 4.13 -22.55 -3.62
C THR A 42 3.44 -23.36 -4.72
N GLY A 43 3.68 -23.04 -5.99
CA GLY A 43 2.94 -23.62 -7.11
C GLY A 43 1.47 -23.19 -7.16
N SER A 44 1.09 -22.09 -6.50
CA SER A 44 -0.30 -21.63 -6.39
C SER A 44 -1.00 -21.49 -7.74
N ALA A 45 -2.07 -22.28 -7.95
CA ALA A 45 -2.90 -22.20 -9.15
C ALA A 45 -3.61 -20.84 -9.27
N VAL A 46 -3.90 -20.20 -8.14
CA VAL A 46 -4.48 -18.84 -8.11
C VAL A 46 -3.45 -17.83 -8.62
N ALA A 47 -2.21 -17.86 -8.11
CA ALA A 47 -1.15 -16.97 -8.59
C ALA A 47 -0.88 -17.15 -10.09
N LYS A 48 -0.88 -18.40 -10.56
CA LYS A 48 -0.77 -18.70 -11.99
C LYS A 48 -1.89 -18.06 -12.81
N ARG A 49 -3.13 -18.13 -12.33
CA ARG A 49 -4.29 -17.52 -12.99
C ARG A 49 -4.19 -15.99 -13.00
N LEU A 50 -3.79 -15.39 -11.89
CA LEU A 50 -3.63 -13.94 -11.78
C LEU A 50 -2.57 -13.42 -12.77
N LEU A 51 -1.42 -14.08 -12.85
CA LEU A 51 -0.34 -13.69 -13.77
C LEU A 51 -0.68 -13.92 -15.24
N ALA A 52 -1.48 -14.94 -15.55
CA ALA A 52 -1.91 -15.22 -16.92
C ALA A 52 -2.77 -14.10 -17.52
N ASN A 53 -3.57 -13.41 -16.69
CA ASN A 53 -4.42 -12.28 -17.08
C ASN A 53 -4.15 -11.08 -16.18
N TRP A 54 -2.91 -10.61 -16.15
CA TRP A 54 -2.45 -9.62 -15.17
C TRP A 54 -3.25 -8.32 -15.19
N GLU A 55 -3.43 -7.69 -16.35
CA GLU A 55 -4.15 -6.41 -16.48
C GLU A 55 -5.58 -6.47 -15.92
N HIS A 56 -6.31 -7.56 -16.20
CA HIS A 56 -7.65 -7.75 -15.66
C HIS A 56 -7.61 -8.08 -14.15
N SER A 57 -6.65 -8.90 -13.72
CA SER A 57 -6.48 -9.26 -12.32
C SER A 57 -6.14 -8.04 -11.46
N LEU A 58 -5.34 -7.13 -12.00
CA LEU A 58 -4.92 -5.89 -11.34
C LEU A 58 -6.12 -5.03 -10.92
N SER A 59 -7.15 -4.94 -11.76
CA SER A 59 -8.39 -4.19 -11.45
C SER A 59 -9.18 -4.74 -10.26
N GLN A 60 -8.89 -5.98 -9.83
CA GLN A 60 -9.51 -6.62 -8.68
C GLN A 60 -8.66 -6.43 -7.40
N PHE A 61 -7.52 -5.74 -7.50
CA PHE A 61 -6.71 -5.41 -6.33
C PHE A 61 -7.08 -4.05 -5.77
N VAL A 62 -7.29 -4.02 -4.46
CA VAL A 62 -7.46 -2.79 -3.68
C VAL A 62 -6.21 -2.56 -2.84
N LYS A 63 -5.67 -1.36 -2.89
CA LYS A 63 -4.60 -0.91 -2.01
C LYS A 63 -5.21 -0.54 -0.65
N VAL A 64 -4.60 -1.04 0.42
CA VAL A 64 -5.11 -0.90 1.78
C VAL A 64 -4.05 -0.15 2.57
N MET A 65 -4.33 1.10 2.93
CA MET A 65 -3.37 1.98 3.60
C MET A 65 -3.88 2.37 4.97
N PRO A 66 -3.19 2.02 6.06
CA PRO A 66 -3.53 2.56 7.38
C PRO A 66 -3.42 4.08 7.36
N VAL A 67 -4.45 4.78 7.83
CA VAL A 67 -4.56 6.25 7.76
C VAL A 67 -3.34 6.93 8.40
N GLU A 68 -2.96 6.47 9.59
CA GLU A 68 -1.83 7.05 10.33
C GLU A 68 -0.48 6.77 9.66
N TYR A 69 -0.35 5.62 8.99
CA TYR A 69 0.86 5.29 8.24
C TYR A 69 0.99 6.16 6.98
N LYS A 70 -0.12 6.34 6.27
CA LYS A 70 -0.20 7.23 5.10
C LYS A 70 0.18 8.67 5.47
N ARG A 71 -0.34 9.21 6.58
CA ARG A 71 0.03 10.54 7.09
C ARG A 71 1.54 10.69 7.28
N VAL A 72 2.19 9.72 7.93
CA VAL A 72 3.64 9.74 8.17
C VAL A 72 4.44 9.66 6.86
N LEU A 73 3.96 8.88 5.88
CA LEU A 73 4.60 8.81 4.56
C LEU A 73 4.49 10.13 3.80
N GLU A 74 3.31 10.75 3.80
CA GLU A 74 3.08 12.05 3.18
C GLU A 74 3.94 13.16 3.82
N GLU A 75 4.08 13.15 5.16
CA GLU A 75 4.95 14.07 5.89
C GLU A 75 6.43 13.92 5.51
N LYS A 76 6.90 12.69 5.32
CA LYS A 76 8.27 12.40 4.89
C LYS A 76 8.54 12.78 3.44
N ASN A 77 7.54 12.63 2.58
CA ASN A 77 7.63 12.96 1.16
C ASN A 77 7.39 14.45 0.86
N ASN A 78 6.96 15.24 1.85
CA ASN A 78 6.81 16.68 1.71
C ASN A 78 8.15 17.41 1.95
N PRO A 79 8.73 18.07 0.92
CA PRO A 79 10.03 18.75 1.04
C PRO A 79 10.02 19.91 2.04
N ALA A 80 8.85 20.43 2.43
CA ALA A 80 8.74 21.50 3.44
C ALA A 80 8.99 21.03 4.89
N THR A 81 8.84 19.73 5.18
CA THR A 81 8.89 19.19 6.55
C THR A 81 10.30 18.81 6.99
N SER A 82 11.26 18.65 6.07
CA SER A 82 12.65 18.29 6.39
C SER A 82 13.44 19.35 7.18
N ALA A 83 12.90 20.56 7.40
CA ALA A 83 13.62 21.66 8.04
C ALA A 83 13.36 21.87 9.55
N ASN A 84 12.38 21.21 10.18
CA ASN A 84 11.90 21.67 11.50
C ASN A 84 12.11 20.75 12.72
N HIS A 85 12.86 19.64 12.60
CA HIS A 85 13.10 18.74 13.75
C HIS A 85 14.33 19.12 14.62
N LYS A 86 15.01 20.26 14.40
CA LYS A 86 16.20 20.65 15.19
C LYS A 86 15.98 21.68 16.30
N ASN A 87 14.74 22.09 16.61
CA ASN A 87 14.48 23.16 17.58
C ASN A 87 13.70 22.74 18.85
N SER A 88 13.92 21.54 19.38
CA SER A 88 13.32 21.12 20.67
C SER A 88 14.30 20.88 21.83
N THR A 89 15.60 21.18 21.71
CA THR A 89 16.57 20.92 22.81
C THR A 89 17.25 22.17 23.39
N LEU A 90 16.84 23.39 23.05
CA LEU A 90 17.43 24.61 23.63
C LEU A 90 16.36 25.64 24.00
N LYS A 91 15.51 25.32 24.98
CA LYS A 91 14.88 26.31 25.86
C LYS A 91 14.65 25.73 27.26
N GLN A 92 15.73 25.64 28.03
CA GLN A 92 15.71 26.13 29.41
C GLN A 92 17.01 26.90 29.62
N SER A 93 16.87 28.21 29.76
CA SER A 93 17.93 29.17 30.09
C SER A 93 17.55 29.78 31.43
N ALA A 94 18.58 30.21 32.17
CA ALA A 94 18.59 30.94 33.43
C ALA A 94 18.75 30.08 34.69
#